data_AF-A0AAD7DR30-F1
#
_entry.id   AF-A0AAD7DR30-F1
#
_cell.length_a   1.000
_cell.length_b   1.000
_cell.length_c   1.000
_cell.angle_alpha   90.00
_cell.angle_beta   90.00
_cell.angle_gamma   90.00
#
_symmetry.space_group_name_H-M   'P 1'
#
loop_
_entity.id
_entity.type
_entity.pdbx_description
1 polymer ?
#
loop_
_entity_poly.entity_id
_entity_poly.type
_entity_poly.pdbx_seq_one_letter_code
_entity_poly.pdbx_strand_id
1 'polypeptide(L)'
;MSRRKIGWQSLSQVSVSVSPSNRWGGRRESELGVVRLGVTQCRIGHCFTGEYYSQFVPSENVDCPCGEAFQTCEHLLRECPQYEDQRHVLEAVSRVISLPEILGTKEGITALAEFLETSGAFTKTGKPRRPLDLPFFEDEDEPEDSDDDGDG
;
A
#
# COMPACT_ATOMS: atom_id res chain seq x y z
N MET A 1 22.59 -47.83 45.70
CA MET A 1 21.88 -47.96 44.40
C MET A 1 21.42 -46.58 43.94
N SER A 2 21.66 -46.31 42.67
CA SER A 2 21.92 -44.99 42.08
C SER A 2 20.66 -44.11 41.90
N ARG A 3 20.75 -42.85 42.33
CA ARG A 3 19.81 -41.76 41.96
C ARG A 3 20.14 -41.32 40.53
N ARG A 4 19.24 -41.57 39.56
CA ARG A 4 19.40 -41.08 38.18
C ARG A 4 18.90 -39.64 38.07
N LYS A 5 19.83 -38.74 37.75
CA LYS A 5 19.60 -37.33 37.44
C LYS A 5 19.10 -37.16 36.00
N ILE A 6 18.02 -36.38 35.86
CA ILE A 6 17.66 -35.40 34.82
C ILE A 6 18.46 -35.35 33.51
N GLY A 7 17.74 -35.25 32.40
CA GLY A 7 18.23 -34.76 31.11
C GLY A 7 17.11 -34.11 30.31
N TRP A 8 16.82 -32.84 30.57
CA TRP A 8 15.99 -31.99 29.71
C TRP A 8 16.86 -31.58 28.52
N GLN A 9 16.55 -32.08 27.32
CA GLN A 9 17.25 -31.65 26.12
C GLN A 9 16.67 -30.31 25.66
N SER A 10 17.58 -29.35 25.58
CA SER A 10 17.41 -27.99 25.12
C SER A 10 16.94 -27.98 23.66
N LEU A 11 15.75 -27.46 23.40
CA LEU A 11 15.38 -27.00 22.07
C LEU A 11 15.97 -25.60 21.92
N SER A 12 17.00 -25.51 21.08
CA SER A 12 17.65 -24.30 20.63
C SER A 12 16.61 -23.35 20.04
N GLN A 13 16.51 -22.17 20.63
CA GLN A 13 15.77 -21.03 20.09
C GLN A 13 16.43 -20.64 18.76
N VAL A 14 15.70 -20.81 17.66
CA VAL A 14 16.03 -20.14 16.40
C VAL A 14 15.54 -18.70 16.56
N SER A 15 16.46 -17.79 16.87
CA SER A 15 16.17 -16.36 16.93
C SER A 15 15.99 -15.83 15.50
N VAL A 16 14.74 -15.71 15.05
CA VAL A 16 14.41 -14.95 13.84
C VAL A 16 14.50 -13.48 14.23
N SER A 17 15.57 -12.81 13.83
CA SER A 17 15.75 -11.38 14.03
C SER A 17 14.80 -10.62 13.09
N VAL A 18 13.62 -10.26 13.59
CA VAL A 18 12.75 -9.28 12.93
C VAL A 18 13.26 -7.90 13.33
N SER A 19 13.86 -7.18 12.39
CA SER A 19 14.24 -5.78 12.58
C SER A 19 12.97 -4.94 12.75
N PRO A 20 12.80 -4.19 13.85
CA PRO A 20 11.69 -3.27 13.98
C PRO A 20 12.04 -2.02 13.16
N SER A 21 11.59 -1.95 11.91
CA SER A 21 11.66 -0.73 11.12
C SER A 21 10.62 0.26 11.65
N ASN A 22 10.96 1.00 12.70
CA ASN A 22 10.27 2.22 13.11
C ASN A 22 10.51 3.36 12.10
N ARG A 23 10.36 3.09 10.80
CA ARG A 23 10.53 4.02 9.68
C ARG A 23 9.23 4.81 9.42
N TRP A 24 8.51 5.18 10.47
CA TRP A 24 7.28 5.98 10.37
C TRP A 24 7.40 7.33 11.10
N GLY A 25 8.42 7.51 11.95
CA GLY A 25 8.57 8.66 12.84
C GLY A 25 9.04 9.98 12.20
N GLY A 26 8.88 10.15 10.88
CA GLY A 26 9.33 11.37 10.19
C GLY A 26 8.55 11.73 8.92
N ARG A 27 7.39 11.11 8.68
CA ARG A 27 6.58 11.38 7.48
C ARG A 27 5.54 12.47 7.71
N ARG A 28 5.30 13.28 6.68
CA ARG A 28 4.15 14.19 6.65
C ARG A 28 2.87 13.37 6.53
N GLU A 29 1.84 13.77 7.26
CA GLU A 29 0.56 13.04 7.34
C GLU A 29 -0.10 12.87 5.96
N SER A 30 0.12 13.81 5.04
CA SER A 30 -0.34 13.77 3.65
C SER A 30 0.28 12.62 2.83
N GLU A 31 1.53 12.25 3.09
CA GLU A 31 2.21 11.12 2.42
C GLU A 31 1.67 9.77 2.94
N LEU A 32 1.29 9.70 4.21
CA LEU A 32 0.64 8.53 4.82
C LEU A 32 -0.79 8.34 4.31
N GLY A 33 -1.51 9.43 4.02
CA GLY A 33 -2.90 9.40 3.55
C GLY A 33 -3.07 8.71 2.19
N VAL A 34 -2.17 9.00 1.23
CA VAL A 34 -2.25 8.45 -0.14
C VAL A 34 -1.92 6.95 -0.18
N VAL A 35 -0.90 6.54 0.58
CA VAL A 35 -0.51 5.13 0.67
C VAL A 35 -1.60 4.31 1.35
N ARG A 36 -2.21 4.85 2.42
CA ARG A 36 -3.35 4.22 3.10
C ARG A 36 -4.57 4.10 2.19
N LEU A 37 -4.83 5.11 1.36
CA LEU A 37 -5.88 5.05 0.35
C LEU A 37 -5.58 3.95 -0.67
N GLY A 38 -4.36 3.88 -1.22
CA GLY A 38 -3.95 2.88 -2.19
C GLY A 38 -4.16 1.43 -1.71
N VAL A 39 -3.78 1.13 -0.47
CA VAL A 39 -4.05 -0.17 0.16
C VAL A 39 -5.55 -0.46 0.22
N THR A 40 -6.34 0.52 0.63
CA THR A 40 -7.80 0.38 0.74
C THR A 40 -8.41 0.09 -0.62
N GLN A 41 -8.05 0.88 -1.64
CA GLN A 41 -8.51 0.71 -3.02
C GLN A 41 -8.15 -0.69 -3.55
N CYS A 42 -6.95 -1.21 -3.23
CA CYS A 42 -6.52 -2.53 -3.66
C CYS A 42 -7.40 -3.64 -3.09
N ARG A 43 -7.83 -3.50 -1.84
CA ARG A 43 -8.70 -4.49 -1.18
C ARG A 43 -10.11 -4.52 -1.74
N ILE A 44 -10.62 -3.39 -2.22
CA ILE A 44 -11.98 -3.28 -2.75
C ILE A 44 -12.05 -3.33 -4.28
N GLY A 45 -10.91 -3.47 -4.97
CA GLY A 45 -10.87 -3.52 -6.44
C GLY A 45 -11.11 -2.17 -7.13
N HIS A 46 -10.87 -1.06 -6.43
CA HIS A 46 -11.03 0.30 -6.97
C HIS A 46 -9.68 0.97 -7.30
N CYS A 47 -8.66 0.16 -7.54
CA CYS A 47 -7.39 0.64 -8.06
C CYS A 47 -7.49 0.99 -9.55
N PHE A 48 -6.58 1.83 -10.06
CA PHE A 48 -6.45 2.06 -11.50
C PHE A 48 -5.86 0.83 -12.20
N THR A 49 -6.71 -0.19 -12.40
CA THR A 49 -6.40 -1.46 -13.07
C THR A 49 -7.38 -1.73 -14.22
N GLY A 50 -7.04 -2.70 -15.07
CA GLY A 50 -7.95 -3.20 -16.11
C GLY A 50 -9.26 -3.73 -15.55
N GLU A 51 -9.24 -4.40 -14.39
CA GLU A 51 -10.45 -4.82 -13.67
C GLU A 51 -11.40 -3.66 -13.37
N TYR A 52 -10.85 -2.53 -12.89
CA TYR A 52 -11.63 -1.33 -12.64
C TYR A 52 -12.15 -0.71 -13.94
N TYR A 53 -11.29 -0.54 -14.95
CA TYR A 53 -11.68 0.07 -16.21
C TYR A 53 -12.76 -0.73 -16.94
N SER A 54 -12.65 -2.07 -16.97
CA SER A 54 -13.67 -2.93 -17.58
C SER A 54 -15.07 -2.76 -17.00
N GLN A 55 -15.18 -2.36 -15.73
CA GLN A 55 -16.44 -2.23 -15.01
C GLN A 55 -16.97 -0.79 -14.99
N PHE A 56 -16.08 0.17 -14.73
CA PHE A 56 -16.48 1.55 -14.42
C PHE A 56 -16.16 2.54 -15.55
N VAL A 57 -15.20 2.22 -16.43
CA VAL A 57 -14.83 3.08 -17.56
C VAL A 57 -14.51 2.23 -18.81
N PRO A 58 -15.50 1.55 -19.42
CA PRO A 58 -15.23 0.54 -20.46
C PRO A 58 -14.60 1.08 -21.75
N SER A 59 -14.49 2.40 -21.89
CA SER A 59 -13.78 3.07 -22.98
C SER A 59 -12.25 3.11 -22.78
N GLU A 60 -11.76 2.90 -21.56
CA GLU A 60 -10.33 2.88 -21.25
C GLU A 60 -9.70 1.52 -21.60
N ASN A 61 -8.41 1.53 -21.92
CA ASN A 61 -7.67 0.31 -22.21
C ASN A 61 -7.46 -0.51 -20.92
N VAL A 62 -7.67 -1.83 -21.02
CA VAL A 62 -7.58 -2.78 -19.88
C VAL A 62 -6.29 -3.59 -19.87
N ASP A 63 -5.48 -3.50 -20.94
CA ASP A 63 -4.20 -4.15 -21.10
C ASP A 63 -3.18 -3.53 -20.13
N CYS A 64 -2.26 -4.35 -19.65
CA CYS A 64 -1.14 -3.85 -18.88
C CYS A 64 -0.06 -3.31 -19.83
N PRO A 65 0.61 -2.19 -19.49
CA PRO A 65 1.76 -1.70 -20.28
C PRO A 65 2.91 -2.69 -20.44
N CYS A 66 2.98 -3.73 -19.60
CA CYS A 66 3.95 -4.82 -19.73
C CYS A 66 3.65 -5.80 -20.89
N GLY A 67 2.46 -5.69 -21.51
CA GLY A 67 2.01 -6.56 -22.61
C GLY A 67 0.95 -7.60 -22.21
N GLU A 68 0.60 -7.72 -20.93
CA GLU A 68 -0.49 -8.58 -20.48
C GLU A 68 -1.85 -8.04 -20.96
N ALA A 69 -2.71 -8.90 -21.50
CA ALA A 69 -3.98 -8.48 -22.11
C ALA A 69 -5.03 -8.02 -21.08
N PHE A 70 -4.84 -8.35 -19.80
CA PHE A 70 -5.77 -7.93 -18.76
C PHE A 70 -5.05 -7.63 -17.46
N GLN A 71 -5.08 -6.36 -17.07
CA GLN A 71 -4.40 -5.90 -15.87
C GLN A 71 -5.24 -6.17 -14.61
N THR A 72 -4.85 -7.18 -13.84
CA THR A 72 -5.46 -7.51 -12.53
C THR A 72 -4.58 -7.07 -11.36
N CYS A 73 -5.19 -6.93 -10.17
CA CYS A 73 -4.41 -6.73 -8.93
C CYS A 73 -3.41 -7.88 -8.72
N GLU A 74 -3.81 -9.12 -9.01
CA GLU A 74 -2.95 -10.29 -8.88
C GLU A 74 -1.72 -10.19 -9.79
N HIS A 75 -1.94 -9.90 -11.07
CA HIS A 75 -0.85 -9.72 -12.04
C HIS A 75 0.13 -8.65 -11.56
N LEU A 76 -0.37 -7.48 -11.16
CA LEU A 76 0.51 -6.37 -10.73
C LEU A 76 1.35 -6.71 -9.51
N LEU A 77 0.76 -7.43 -8.53
CA LEU A 77 1.46 -7.80 -7.29
C LEU A 77 2.36 -9.02 -7.43
N ARG A 78 2.07 -9.97 -8.34
CA ARG A 78 2.79 -11.25 -8.42
C ARG A 78 3.67 -11.42 -9.66
N GLU A 79 3.28 -10.89 -10.80
CA GLU A 79 3.82 -11.31 -12.10
C GLU A 79 4.37 -10.16 -12.94
N CYS A 80 3.78 -8.96 -12.83
CA CYS A 80 4.04 -7.86 -13.75
C CYS A 80 5.52 -7.44 -13.78
N PRO A 81 6.24 -7.60 -14.90
CA PRO A 81 7.67 -7.28 -15.00
C PRO A 81 8.00 -5.82 -14.66
N GLN A 82 7.03 -4.91 -14.85
CA GLN A 82 7.19 -3.49 -14.54
C GLN A 82 7.53 -3.22 -13.06
N TYR A 83 7.15 -4.13 -12.16
CA TYR A 83 7.33 -3.97 -10.72
C TYR A 83 8.24 -5.04 -10.10
N GLU A 84 9.02 -5.75 -10.91
CA GLU A 84 9.94 -6.80 -10.46
C GLU A 84 10.92 -6.26 -9.40
N ASP A 85 11.52 -5.10 -9.66
CA ASP A 85 12.50 -4.48 -8.77
C ASP A 85 11.94 -4.18 -7.37
N GLN A 86 10.67 -3.79 -7.26
CA GLN A 86 10.02 -3.44 -6.00
C GLN A 86 9.35 -4.66 -5.33
N ARG A 87 9.18 -5.77 -6.05
CA ARG A 87 8.44 -6.96 -5.58
C ARG A 87 9.08 -7.62 -4.35
N HIS A 88 10.39 -7.47 -4.18
CA HIS A 88 11.14 -8.02 -3.04
C HIS A 88 10.55 -7.63 -1.67
N VAL A 89 9.89 -6.46 -1.57
CA VAL A 89 9.21 -6.01 -0.35
C VAL A 89 8.04 -6.92 0.02
N LEU A 90 7.28 -7.38 -0.99
CA LEU A 90 6.17 -8.32 -0.80
C LEU A 90 6.69 -9.74 -0.54
N GLU A 91 7.74 -10.16 -1.24
CA GLU A 91 8.37 -11.48 -1.09
C GLU A 91 8.97 -11.71 0.30
N ALA A 92 9.41 -10.64 0.96
CA ALA A 92 9.89 -10.68 2.33
C ALA A 92 8.80 -11.10 3.33
N VAL A 93 7.53 -10.83 3.02
CA VAL A 93 6.38 -11.27 3.83
C VAL A 93 5.85 -12.61 3.34
N SER A 94 5.64 -12.75 2.03
CA SER A 94 5.06 -13.96 1.42
C SER A 94 5.85 -14.35 0.18
N ARG A 95 6.64 -15.43 0.25
CA ARG A 95 7.51 -15.89 -0.86
C ARG A 95 6.77 -16.17 -2.16
N VAL A 96 5.50 -16.59 -2.08
CA VAL A 96 4.65 -16.86 -3.26
C VAL A 96 3.66 -15.72 -3.52
N ILE A 97 3.74 -14.65 -2.75
CA ILE A 97 2.88 -13.45 -2.77
C ILE A 97 1.41 -13.84 -2.74
N SER A 98 0.99 -14.43 -1.62
CA SER A 98 -0.39 -14.81 -1.37
C SER A 98 -1.26 -13.58 -1.13
N LEU A 99 -2.23 -13.31 -2.01
CA LEU A 99 -3.17 -12.19 -1.86
C LEU A 99 -3.87 -12.15 -0.49
N PRO A 100 -4.41 -13.27 0.04
CA PRO A 100 -4.99 -13.28 1.40
C PRO A 100 -4.02 -12.85 2.49
N GLU A 101 -2.73 -13.18 2.36
CA GLU A 101 -1.70 -12.82 3.33
C GLU A 101 -1.32 -11.34 3.19
N ILE A 102 -1.05 -10.89 1.97
CA ILE A 102 -0.68 -9.50 1.66
C ILE A 102 -1.82 -8.53 2.02
N LEU A 103 -3.07 -8.87 1.74
CA LEU A 103 -4.23 -8.00 1.95
C LEU A 103 -4.91 -8.18 3.32
N GLY A 104 -4.63 -9.29 4.01
CA GLY A 104 -5.32 -9.69 5.23
C GLY A 104 -4.50 -9.55 6.52
N THR A 105 -3.18 -9.45 6.44
CA THR A 105 -2.29 -9.36 7.61
C THR A 105 -1.74 -7.96 7.79
N LYS A 106 -1.33 -7.61 9.02
CA LYS A 106 -0.74 -6.30 9.31
C LYS A 106 0.60 -6.13 8.61
N GLU A 107 1.41 -7.19 8.62
CA GLU A 107 2.71 -7.29 7.97
C GLU A 107 2.56 -7.14 6.45
N GLY A 108 1.62 -7.89 5.86
CA GLY A 108 1.28 -7.80 4.44
C GLY A 108 0.80 -6.41 4.03
N ILE A 109 -0.09 -5.79 4.81
CA ILE A 109 -0.57 -4.42 4.54
C ILE A 109 0.58 -3.42 4.61
N THR A 110 1.50 -3.60 5.55
CA THR A 110 2.68 -2.73 5.70
C THR A 110 3.62 -2.87 4.50
N ALA A 111 3.88 -4.10 4.06
CA ALA A 111 4.67 -4.36 2.86
C ALA A 111 3.99 -3.85 1.59
N LEU A 112 2.66 -4.00 1.47
CA LEU A 112 1.89 -3.45 0.36
C LEU A 112 1.98 -1.92 0.33
N ALA A 113 1.85 -1.26 1.48
CA ALA A 113 2.01 0.18 1.57
C ALA A 113 3.38 0.64 1.03
N GLU A 114 4.46 -0.02 1.44
CA GLU A 114 5.82 0.28 0.98
C GLU A 114 6.01 -0.04 -0.52
N PHE A 115 5.44 -1.15 -1.00
CA PHE A 115 5.42 -1.50 -2.42
C PHE A 115 4.72 -0.41 -3.25
N LEU A 116 3.54 0.07 -2.84
CA LEU A 116 2.80 1.10 -3.58
C LEU A 116 3.51 2.46 -3.59
N GLU A 117 4.16 2.80 -2.48
CA GLU A 117 4.94 4.03 -2.34
C GLU A 117 6.13 4.03 -3.31
N THR A 118 6.85 2.92 -3.40
CA THR A 118 8.08 2.80 -4.20
C THR A 118 7.83 2.50 -5.68
N SER A 119 6.80 1.71 -6.00
CA SER A 119 6.49 1.30 -7.38
C SER A 119 5.57 2.28 -8.10
N GLY A 120 4.67 2.96 -7.37
CA GLY A 120 3.57 3.69 -7.98
C GLY A 120 2.52 2.81 -8.66
N ALA A 121 2.50 1.52 -8.36
CA ALA A 121 1.43 0.62 -8.79
C ALA A 121 0.06 1.16 -8.35
N PHE A 122 -0.98 0.84 -9.12
CA PHE A 122 -2.35 1.32 -8.91
C PHE A 122 -2.56 2.84 -9.01
N THR A 123 -1.59 3.57 -9.55
CA THR A 123 -1.79 4.97 -9.97
C THR A 123 -2.12 5.01 -11.46
N LYS A 124 -2.83 6.06 -11.91
CA LYS A 124 -3.17 6.23 -13.34
C LYS A 124 -1.93 6.27 -14.25
N THR A 125 -0.78 6.70 -13.72
CA THR A 125 0.47 6.84 -14.49
C THR A 125 1.41 5.64 -14.32
N GLY A 126 1.13 4.72 -13.40
CA GLY A 126 2.06 3.63 -13.03
C GLY A 126 3.39 4.12 -12.45
N LYS A 127 3.40 5.34 -11.87
CA LYS A 127 4.61 5.98 -11.30
C LYS A 127 4.31 6.50 -9.90
N PRO A 128 5.30 6.50 -8.99
CA PRO A 128 5.11 7.05 -7.65
C PRO A 128 4.55 8.46 -7.69
N ARG A 129 3.55 8.74 -6.87
CA ARG A 129 2.99 10.08 -6.77
C ARG A 129 4.05 11.02 -6.20
N ARG A 130 4.21 12.19 -6.83
CA ARG A 130 5.00 13.26 -6.22
C ARG A 130 4.29 13.71 -4.94
N PRO A 131 5.04 14.11 -3.90
CA PRO A 131 4.46 14.78 -2.74
C PRO A 131 3.57 15.93 -3.22
N LEU A 132 2.35 16.01 -2.70
CA LEU A 132 1.47 17.14 -2.96
C LEU A 132 2.01 18.32 -2.17
N ASP A 133 2.50 19.34 -2.87
CA ASP A 133 2.65 20.69 -2.31
C ASP A 133 1.25 21.28 -2.19
N LEU A 134 0.50 20.85 -1.17
CA LEU A 134 -0.82 21.39 -0.90
C LEU A 134 -0.67 22.86 -0.50
N PRO A 135 -1.43 23.79 -1.09
CA PRO A 135 -1.52 25.13 -0.55
C PRO A 135 -2.05 25.03 0.87
N PHE A 136 -1.36 25.72 1.78
CA PHE A 136 -1.81 25.86 3.15
C PHE A 136 -2.99 26.86 3.12
N PHE A 137 -4.20 26.42 3.46
CA PHE A 137 -5.43 27.24 3.44
C PHE A 137 -5.55 28.21 4.64
N GLU A 138 -4.44 28.72 5.20
CA GLU A 138 -4.44 29.66 6.34
C GLU A 138 -4.82 31.09 5.89
N ASP A 139 -4.77 31.37 4.59
CA ASP A 139 -4.91 32.73 4.04
C ASP A 139 -6.26 32.98 3.33
N GLU A 140 -7.26 32.10 3.47
CA GLU A 140 -8.61 32.45 3.04
C GLU A 140 -9.24 33.35 4.11
N ASP A 141 -9.35 34.65 3.79
CA ASP A 141 -10.08 35.60 4.63
C ASP A 141 -11.47 35.04 4.94
N GLU A 142 -11.79 34.91 6.23
CA GLU A 142 -13.12 34.52 6.68
C GLU A 142 -14.13 35.50 6.06
N PRO A 143 -15.17 35.03 5.35
CA PRO A 143 -16.12 35.93 4.73
C PRO A 143 -16.71 36.83 5.81
N GLU A 144 -16.63 38.15 5.62
CA GLU A 144 -17.33 39.09 6.49
C GLU A 144 -18.82 38.74 6.43
N ASP A 145 -19.37 38.28 7.55
CA ASP A 145 -20.82 38.13 7.75
C ASP A 145 -21.46 39.51 7.57
N SER A 146 -21.94 39.82 6.37
CA SER A 146 -22.72 41.03 6.13
C SER A 146 -24.14 40.78 6.64
N ASP A 147 -24.35 41.00 7.94
CA ASP A 147 -25.69 41.18 8.50
C ASP A 147 -26.30 42.49 7.93
N ASP A 148 -26.80 42.43 6.70
CA ASP A 148 -27.64 43.48 6.12
C ASP A 148 -29.07 43.32 6.67
N ASP A 149 -29.27 43.74 7.91
CA ASP A 149 -30.61 44.04 8.45
C ASP A 149 -31.09 45.38 7.88
N GLY A 150 -31.48 45.36 6.60
CA GLY A 150 -32.16 46.47 5.94
C GLY A 150 -33.62 46.60 6.40
N ASP A 151 -33.84 47.37 7.47
CA ASP A 151 -35.16 47.91 7.85
C ASP A 151 -35.62 48.97 6.84
N GLY A 152 -36.83 48.80 6.29
CA GLY A 152 -37.46 49.72 5.35
C GLY A 152 -38.98 49.59 5.32
#